data_AF-A0A098B2W8-F1
#
_entry.id   AF-A0A098B2W8-F1
#
_cell.length_a   1.000
_cell.length_b   1.000
_cell.length_c   1.000
_cell.angle_alpha   90.00
_cell.angle_beta   90.00
_cell.angle_gamma   90.00
#
_symmetry.space_group_name_H-M   'P 1'
#
loop_
_entity.id
_entity.type
_entity.pdbx_description
1 polymer ?
#
loop_
_entity_poly.entity_id
_entity_poly.type
_entity_poly.pdbx_seq_one_letter_code
_entity_poly.pdbx_strand_id
1 'polypeptide(L)'
;MGGVSNYLHINLDYSLPEVKIFNKKDFARDIKSNENYSRNMILLYITFIIDETEIDGAIMINLTLTSLQELMSKIEKIEVELNE
;
A
#
# COMPACT_ATOMS: atom_id res chain seq x y z
N MET A 1 5.29 8.05 -0.32
CA MET A 1 3.88 8.36 0.02
C MET A 1 3.43 9.73 -0.50
N GLY A 2 4.22 10.80 -0.33
CA GLY A 2 3.92 12.11 -0.95
C GLY A 2 3.69 12.06 -2.47
N GLY A 3 4.40 11.19 -3.19
CA GLY A 3 4.18 10.99 -4.63
C GLY A 3 2.76 10.50 -5.00
N VAL A 4 2.17 9.59 -4.22
CA VAL A 4 0.82 9.09 -4.46
C VAL A 4 -0.23 10.16 -4.17
N SER A 5 -0.07 10.88 -3.04
CA SER A 5 -0.91 12.01 -2.68
C SER A 5 -0.90 13.09 -3.77
N ASN A 6 0.28 13.44 -4.27
CA ASN A 6 0.44 14.47 -5.27
C ASN A 6 -0.14 14.04 -6.62
N TYR A 7 0.16 12.82 -7.06
CA TYR A 7 -0.33 12.29 -8.34
C TYR A 7 -1.86 12.13 -8.38
N LEU A 8 -2.46 11.65 -7.30
CA LEU A 8 -3.89 11.39 -7.22
C LEU A 8 -4.71 12.55 -6.64
N HIS A 9 -4.07 13.68 -6.37
CA HIS A 9 -4.64 14.86 -5.71
C HIS A 9 -5.46 14.46 -4.46
N ILE A 10 -4.84 13.69 -3.58
CA ILE A 10 -5.43 13.22 -2.31
C ILE A 10 -4.64 13.80 -1.16
N ASN A 11 -5.35 14.38 -0.19
CA ASN A 11 -4.75 14.70 1.09
C ASN A 11 -4.63 13.42 1.91
N LEU A 12 -3.40 12.99 2.16
CA LEU A 12 -3.11 11.84 3.01
C LEU A 12 -2.60 12.37 4.35
N ASP A 13 -3.35 12.13 5.40
CA ASP A 13 -2.91 12.36 6.77
C ASP A 13 -2.11 11.15 7.25
N TYR A 14 -0.91 11.40 7.76
CA TYR A 14 -0.01 10.34 8.21
C TYR A 14 0.08 10.35 9.73
N SER A 15 -0.08 9.17 10.33
CA SER A 15 0.33 8.94 11.71
C SER A 15 1.83 8.71 11.80
N LEU A 16 2.39 8.81 13.00
CA LEU A 16 3.76 8.39 13.26
C LEU A 16 3.93 6.90 12.91
N PRO A 17 5.03 6.51 12.24
CA PRO A 17 5.28 5.12 11.91
C PRO A 17 5.56 4.31 13.17
N GLU A 18 5.04 3.10 13.23
CA GLU A 18 5.31 2.13 14.30
C GLU A 18 6.24 1.03 13.78
N VAL A 19 7.29 0.73 14.54
CA VAL A 19 8.21 -0.37 14.22
C VAL A 19 7.87 -1.57 15.08
N LYS A 20 7.53 -2.69 14.43
CA LYS A 20 7.25 -3.97 15.08
C LYS A 20 8.13 -5.06 14.47
N ILE A 21 8.67 -5.91 15.33
CA ILE A 21 9.42 -7.11 14.92
C ILE A 21 8.48 -8.30 15.05
N PHE A 22 8.32 -9.06 13.96
CA PHE A 22 7.43 -10.21 13.92
C PHE A 22 8.21 -11.50 13.70
N ASN A 23 7.75 -12.58 14.34
CA ASN A 23 8.16 -13.92 13.93
C ASN A 23 7.44 -14.29 12.63
N LYS A 24 8.18 -14.78 11.63
CA LYS A 24 7.63 -15.13 10.30
C LYS A 24 6.45 -16.10 10.36
N LYS A 25 6.49 -17.10 11.25
CA LYS A 25 5.41 -18.11 11.36
C LYS A 25 4.14 -17.52 11.96
N ASP A 26 4.28 -16.59 12.88
CA ASP A 26 3.15 -15.96 13.55
C ASP A 26 2.54 -14.88 12.66
N PHE A 27 3.37 -14.05 12.02
CA PHE A 27 2.90 -13.06 11.04
C PHE A 27 2.08 -13.69 9.91
N ALA A 28 2.57 -14.78 9.32
CA ALA A 28 1.85 -15.48 8.25
C ALA A 28 0.52 -16.07 8.74
N ARG A 29 0.43 -16.46 10.01
CA ARG A 29 -0.81 -16.92 10.63
C ARG A 29 -1.76 -15.75 10.83
N ASP A 30 -1.28 -14.66 11.41
CA ASP A 30 -2.07 -13.47 11.75
C ASP A 30 -2.74 -12.86 10.51
N ILE A 31 -2.00 -12.76 9.40
CA ILE A 31 -2.54 -12.27 8.12
C ILE A 31 -3.61 -13.21 7.55
N LYS A 32 -3.45 -14.53 7.71
CA LYS A 32 -4.41 -15.53 7.21
C LYS A 32 -5.65 -15.66 8.09
N SER A 33 -5.51 -15.51 9.41
CA SER A 33 -6.60 -15.69 10.36
C SER A 33 -7.46 -14.45 10.55
N ASN A 34 -6.97 -13.28 10.15
CA ASN A 34 -7.68 -12.03 10.34
C ASN A 34 -8.34 -11.57 9.03
N GLU A 35 -9.66 -11.71 8.95
CA GLU A 35 -10.46 -11.34 7.78
C GLU A 35 -10.26 -9.88 7.33
N ASN A 36 -9.84 -8.99 8.23
CA ASN A 36 -9.61 -7.58 7.91
C ASN A 36 -8.33 -7.36 7.10
N TYR A 37 -7.35 -8.27 7.16
CA TYR A 37 -6.12 -8.19 6.36
C TYR A 37 -6.23 -8.93 5.02
N SER A 38 -7.19 -9.84 4.87
CA SER A 38 -7.20 -10.79 3.75
C SER A 38 -8.00 -10.36 2.52
N ARG A 39 -8.77 -9.26 2.57
CA ARG A 39 -9.76 -8.95 1.51
C ARG A 39 -9.30 -7.90 0.50
N ASN A 40 -8.73 -6.77 0.93
CA ASN A 40 -8.41 -5.64 0.05
C ASN A 40 -6.94 -5.23 0.23
N MET A 41 -6.04 -6.15 -0.11
CA MET A 41 -4.60 -5.94 0.05
C MET A 41 -3.92 -5.73 -1.29
N ILE A 42 -3.09 -4.70 -1.37
CA ILE A 42 -2.14 -4.49 -2.47
C ILE A 42 -0.77 -4.94 -1.97
N LEU A 43 -0.15 -5.86 -2.70
CA LEU A 43 1.21 -6.33 -2.44
C LEU A 43 2.13 -5.82 -3.55
N LEU A 44 3.16 -5.07 -3.15
CA LEU A 44 4.16 -4.54 -4.05
C LEU A 44 5.50 -5.18 -3.72
N TYR A 45 6.06 -5.93 -4.67
CA TYR A 45 7.44 -6.38 -4.58
C TYR A 45 8.35 -5.25 -5.02
N ILE A 46 9.35 -4.95 -4.21
CA ILE A 46 10.28 -3.86 -4.45
C ILE A 46 11.68 -4.34 -4.17
N THR A 47 12.62 -3.84 -4.96
CA THR A 47 14.04 -4.08 -4.77
C THR A 47 14.70 -2.71 -4.70
N PHE A 48 15.46 -2.47 -3.63
CA PHE A 48 16.25 -1.26 -3.47
C PHE A 48 17.72 -1.61 -3.66
N ILE A 49 18.42 -0.80 -4.44
CA ILE A 49 19.88 -0.88 -4.55
C ILE A 49 20.45 0.31 -3.77
N ILE A 50 21.23 0.02 -2.73
CA ILE A 50 21.95 1.02 -1.93
C ILE A 50 23.43 0.67 -2.01
N ASP A 51 24.22 1.54 -2.63
CA ASP A 51 25.60 1.26 -3.03
C ASP A 51 25.72 -0.04 -3.85
N GLU A 52 26.45 -1.04 -3.34
CA GLU A 52 26.57 -2.37 -3.95
C GLU A 52 25.66 -3.42 -3.31
N THR A 53 24.73 -3.00 -2.44
CA THR A 53 23.82 -3.91 -1.73
C THR A 53 22.43 -3.88 -2.34
N GLU A 54 21.92 -5.06 -2.69
CA GLU A 54 20.54 -5.27 -3.10
C GLU A 54 19.69 -5.65 -1.87
N ILE A 55 18.58 -4.94 -1.70
CA ILE A 55 17.63 -5.13 -0.62
C ILE A 55 16.28 -5.46 -1.24
N ASP A 56 15.92 -6.73 -1.18
CA ASP A 56 14.58 -7.19 -1.55
C ASP A 56 13.58 -6.98 -0.41
N GLY A 57 12.43 -6.43 -0.78
CA GLY A 57 11.36 -6.13 0.14
C GLY A 57 9.99 -6.31 -0.49
N ALA A 58 8.99 -6.18 0.37
CA ALA A 58 7.62 -6.05 -0.06
C ALA A 58 6.93 -4.95 0.75
N ILE A 59 6.12 -4.14 0.09
CA ILE A 59 5.17 -3.24 0.73
C ILE A 59 3.80 -3.89 0.68
N MET A 60 3.17 -4.02 1.85
CA MET A 60 1.79 -4.47 2.00
C MET A 60 0.93 -3.27 2.35
N ILE A 61 -0.07 -2.98 1.53
CA ILE A 61 -1.04 -1.90 1.77
C ILE A 61 -2.39 -2.56 1.98
N ASN A 62 -2.90 -2.49 3.20
CA ASN A 62 -4.25 -2.95 3.51
C ASN A 62 -5.22 -1.77 3.43
N LEU A 63 -6.29 -1.93 2.66
CA LEU A 63 -7.29 -0.90 2.45
C LEU A 63 -8.64 -1.34 3.03
N THR A 64 -9.44 -0.38 3.47
CA THR A 64 -10.87 -0.66 3.65
C THR A 64 -11.54 -0.75 2.28
N LEU A 65 -12.72 -1.38 2.20
CA LEU A 65 -13.48 -1.42 0.95
C LEU A 65 -13.79 0.00 0.45
N THR A 66 -14.15 0.90 1.35
CA THR A 66 -14.41 2.31 1.04
C THR A 66 -13.17 3.00 0.48
N SER A 67 -12.00 2.80 1.11
CA SER A 67 -10.74 3.37 0.63
C SER A 67 -10.36 2.85 -0.77
N LEU A 68 -10.63 1.58 -1.06
CA LEU A 68 -10.42 1.01 -2.39
C LEU A 68 -11.35 1.64 -3.43
N GLN A 69 -12.63 1.81 -3.11
CA GLN A 69 -13.61 2.44 -3.99
C GLN A 69 -13.26 3.90 -4.30
N GLU A 70 -12.85 4.67 -3.29
CA GLU A 70 -12.39 6.05 -3.45
C GLU A 70 -11.15 6.14 -4.33
N LEU A 71 -10.19 5.23 -4.13
CA LEU A 71 -8.98 5.16 -4.94
C LEU A 71 -9.32 4.89 -6.42
N MET A 72 -10.17 3.91 -6.70
CA MET A 72 -10.60 3.58 -8.07
C MET A 72 -11.31 4.77 -8.73
N SER A 73 -12.23 5.43 -8.02
CA SER A 73 -12.94 6.60 -8.56
C SER A 73 -12.00 7.76 -8.90
N LYS A 74 -10.93 7.95 -8.13
CA LYS A 74 -9.92 8.97 -8.43
C LYS A 74 -9.08 8.61 -9.65
N ILE A 75 -8.72 7.34 -9.81
CA ILE A 75 -8.00 6.87 -11.00
C ILE A 75 -8.85 7.08 -12.26
N GLU A 76 -10.13 6.69 -12.22
CA GLU A 76 -11.05 6.86 -13.36
C GLU A 76 -11.17 8.33 -13.80
N LYS A 77 -11.23 9.28 -12.86
CA LYS A 77 -11.27 10.71 -13.18
C LYS A 77 -10.02 11.18 -13.92
N ILE A 78 -8.84 10.73 -13.46
CA ILE A 78 -7.57 11.05 -14.11
C ILE A 78 -7.51 10.44 -15.52
N GLU A 79 -8.02 9.21 -15.70
CA GLU A 79 -8.08 8.58 -17.02
C GLU A 79 -8.99 9.33 -17.99
N VAL A 80 -10.11 9.90 -17.52
CA VAL A 80 -10.97 10.75 -18.35
C VAL A 80 -10.23 12.03 -18.75
N GLU A 81 -9.59 12.71 -17.81
CA GLU A 81 -8.83 13.95 -18.06
C GLU A 81 -7.65 13.74 -19.04
N LEU A 82 -7.05 12.55 -19.09
CA LEU A 82 -5.96 12.22 -20.00
C LEU A 82 -6.42 11.88 -21.43
N ASN A 83 -7.70 11.52 -21.60
CA ASN A 83 -8.28 11.10 -22.88
C ASN A 83 -9.15 12.18 -23.54
N GLU A 84 -9.30 13.35 -22.89
CA GLU A 84 -9.88 14.59 -23.44
C GLU A 84 -8.79 15.55 -23.94
#